data_AF-L0WEV2-F1
#
_entry.id   AF-L0WEV2-F1
#
_cell.length_a   1.000
_cell.length_b   1.000
_cell.length_c   1.000
_cell.angle_alpha   90.00
_cell.angle_beta   90.00
_cell.angle_gamma   90.00
#
_symmetry.space_group_name_H-M   'P 1'
#
loop_
_entity.id
_entity.type
_entity.pdbx_description
1 polymer ?
#
loop_
_entity_poly.entity_id
_entity_poly.type
_entity_poly.pdbx_seq_one_letter_code
_entity_poly.pdbx_strand_id
1 'polypeptide(L)'
;MNKAVLAVLVLLLPGLVLAQKPGSRADDRIPDGAYFRYTTPDGVVHMERTLSDGAIYNGYELLDEQGRVLDEVEAAPYETEAQRQARMEKMRSLRRQHEQDEELQRLYAGPEDAVRARDRKVQALKLKISYAENTLAQLEKKRDDEVAIAARNERAGRDVPETTQDAIHRFERQIERTREEINEYQDDIDRVGKEYAPIIDRLKVLADQHDGQS
;
A
#
# COMPACT_ATOMS: atom_id res chain seq x y z
N MET A 1 -3.72 31.86 -1.81
CA MET A 1 -2.72 32.62 -2.60
C MET A 1 -1.36 32.41 -1.95
N ASN A 2 -0.28 32.30 -2.74
CA ASN A 2 1.10 31.82 -2.45
C ASN A 2 1.19 30.28 -2.55
N LYS A 3 1.55 29.62 -3.67
CA LYS A 3 2.65 29.76 -4.67
C LYS A 3 4.06 29.60 -4.08
N ALA A 4 4.60 28.38 -4.17
CA ALA A 4 6.03 28.05 -4.25
C ALA A 4 6.12 26.69 -5.00
N VAL A 5 6.28 26.66 -6.34
CA VAL A 5 7.55 26.72 -7.11
C VAL A 5 8.49 25.60 -6.63
N LEU A 6 8.39 24.40 -7.20
CA LEU A 6 9.09 23.93 -8.41
C LEU A 6 10.59 24.27 -8.39
N ALA A 7 11.39 23.34 -7.86
CA ALA A 7 12.83 23.29 -8.08
C ALA A 7 13.18 21.89 -8.59
N VAL A 8 13.07 21.75 -9.91
CA VAL A 8 13.68 20.67 -10.69
C VAL A 8 15.19 20.91 -10.66
N LEU A 9 15.92 20.08 -9.90
CA LEU A 9 17.37 20.02 -9.97
C LEU A 9 17.77 18.79 -10.78
N VAL A 10 17.84 18.99 -12.10
CA VAL A 10 18.53 18.08 -13.02
C VAL A 10 20.02 18.17 -12.68
N LEU A 11 20.55 17.14 -12.03
CA LEU A 11 21.98 16.91 -11.91
C LEU A 11 22.32 15.73 -12.82
N LEU A 12 22.66 16.09 -14.05
CA LEU A 12 23.41 15.28 -15.01
C LEU A 12 24.73 14.88 -14.35
N LEU A 13 24.79 13.68 -13.79
CA LEU A 13 26.04 12.99 -13.53
C LEU A 13 26.27 12.00 -14.68
N PRO A 14 27.41 12.07 -15.38
CA PRO A 14 27.76 11.03 -16.33
C PRO A 14 27.87 9.71 -15.56
N GLY A 15 27.24 8.67 -16.09
CA GLY A 15 27.23 7.34 -15.51
C GLY A 15 28.66 6.89 -15.20
N LEU A 16 28.99 6.90 -13.91
CA LEU A 16 30.05 6.05 -13.41
C LEU A 16 29.44 4.65 -13.39
N VAL A 17 29.60 3.96 -14.51
CA VAL A 17 29.47 2.51 -14.56
C VAL A 17 30.46 2.01 -13.52
N LEU A 18 29.96 1.67 -12.32
CA LEU A 18 30.65 0.69 -11.51
C LEU A 18 30.60 -0.58 -12.34
N ALA A 19 31.66 -0.80 -13.10
CA ALA A 19 32.00 -2.10 -13.59
C ALA A 19 32.10 -2.97 -12.34
N GLN A 20 31.00 -3.68 -12.04
CA GLN A 20 31.09 -4.89 -11.25
C GLN A 20 32.04 -5.77 -12.05
N LYS A 21 33.34 -5.71 -11.70
CA LYS A 21 34.27 -6.75 -12.08
C LYS A 21 33.57 -8.04 -11.67
N PRO A 22 33.34 -8.98 -12.61
CA PRO A 22 32.79 -10.26 -12.24
C PRO A 22 33.65 -10.76 -11.09
N GLY A 23 33.02 -11.06 -9.96
CA GLY A 23 33.69 -11.69 -8.83
C GLY A 23 34.38 -12.90 -9.40
N SER A 24 35.69 -12.78 -9.59
CA SER A 24 36.52 -13.88 -10.04
C SER A 24 36.27 -14.95 -9.00
N ARG A 25 35.81 -16.12 -9.43
CA ARG A 25 35.72 -17.29 -8.56
C ARG A 25 37.06 -17.36 -7.84
N ALA A 26 37.06 -17.17 -6.52
CA ALA A 26 38.25 -17.19 -5.68
C ALA A 26 38.82 -18.61 -5.52
N ASP A 27 38.76 -19.40 -6.59
CA ASP A 27 39.30 -20.76 -6.71
C ASP A 27 40.21 -20.87 -7.97
N ASP A 28 40.40 -19.79 -8.71
CA ASP A 28 41.42 -19.73 -9.78
C ASP A 28 42.77 -19.27 -9.20
N ARG A 29 43.50 -20.27 -8.69
CA ARG A 29 44.96 -20.36 -8.52
C ARG A 29 45.60 -19.37 -7.55
N ILE A 30 45.39 -19.61 -6.27
CA ILE A 30 46.35 -19.20 -5.23
C ILE A 30 47.70 -19.86 -5.58
N PRO A 31 48.80 -19.10 -5.75
CA PRO A 31 50.11 -19.68 -6.03
C PRO A 31 50.53 -20.65 -4.93
N ASP A 32 51.20 -21.74 -5.30
CA ASP A 32 51.72 -22.69 -4.31
C ASP A 32 52.58 -21.94 -3.28
N GLY A 33 52.28 -22.21 -2.01
CA GLY A 33 52.98 -21.62 -0.85
C GLY A 33 52.57 -20.19 -0.46
N ALA A 34 51.63 -19.56 -1.17
CA ALA A 34 51.06 -18.27 -0.80
C ALA A 34 50.32 -18.28 0.56
N TYR A 35 50.15 -17.09 1.15
CA TYR A 35 49.48 -16.89 2.43
C TYR A 35 48.70 -15.58 2.45
N PHE A 36 47.60 -15.58 3.21
CA PHE A 36 46.78 -14.41 3.48
C PHE A 36 47.28 -13.74 4.75
N ARG A 37 47.48 -12.42 4.71
CA ARG A 37 47.79 -11.59 5.88
C ARG A 37 46.64 -10.63 6.14
N TYR A 38 46.21 -10.53 7.40
CA TYR A 38 45.25 -9.51 7.82
C TYR A 38 45.63 -9.00 9.21
N THR A 39 45.19 -7.79 9.52
CA THR A 39 45.42 -7.16 10.83
C THR A 39 44.08 -7.00 11.54
N THR A 40 43.99 -7.49 12.78
CA THR A 40 42.79 -7.30 13.60
C THR A 40 42.72 -5.87 14.14
N PRO A 41 41.55 -5.40 14.61
CA PRO A 41 41.40 -4.05 15.16
C PRO A 41 42.32 -3.76 16.36
N ASP A 42 42.75 -4.81 17.07
CA ASP A 42 43.68 -4.73 18.21
C ASP A 42 45.17 -4.62 17.76
N GLY A 43 45.44 -4.57 16.45
CA GLY A 43 46.77 -4.42 15.86
C GLY A 43 47.55 -5.73 15.74
N VAL A 44 46.92 -6.89 15.94
CA VAL A 44 47.57 -8.20 15.80
C VAL A 44 47.55 -8.63 14.34
N VAL A 45 48.72 -8.99 13.81
CA VAL A 45 48.88 -9.48 12.43
C VAL A 45 48.72 -11.00 12.42
N HIS A 46 47.78 -11.48 11.62
CA HIS A 46 47.52 -12.91 11.38
C HIS A 46 47.98 -13.30 9.97
N MET A 47 48.59 -14.47 9.85
CA MET A 47 49.04 -15.04 8.57
C MET A 47 48.54 -16.46 8.45
N GLU A 48 47.72 -16.74 7.44
CA GLU A 48 47.00 -18.00 7.29
C GLU A 48 47.12 -18.52 5.85
N ARG A 49 47.17 -19.84 5.68
CA ARG A 49 47.27 -20.47 4.34
C ARG A 49 45.92 -20.60 3.64
N THR A 50 44.83 -20.36 4.37
CA THR A 50 43.46 -20.42 3.87
C THR A 50 42.78 -19.10 4.18
N LEU A 51 41.90 -18.66 3.29
CA LEU A 51 41.09 -17.48 3.54
C LEU A 51 40.11 -17.75 4.69
N SER A 52 40.29 -17.05 5.82
CA SER A 52 39.40 -17.15 6.97
C SER A 52 38.41 -16.01 7.06
N ASP A 53 37.35 -16.21 7.82
CA ASP A 53 36.35 -15.18 8.13
C ASP A 53 37.02 -13.90 8.67
N GLY A 54 38.03 -14.03 9.53
CA GLY A 54 38.79 -12.91 10.07
C GLY A 54 39.48 -12.07 8.99
N ALA A 55 40.08 -12.72 7.99
CA ALA A 55 40.68 -12.07 6.83
C ALA A 55 39.63 -11.37 5.95
N ILE A 56 38.48 -12.01 5.74
CA ILE A 56 37.37 -11.43 4.96
C ILE A 56 36.80 -10.18 5.66
N TYR A 57 36.64 -10.21 6.99
CA TYR A 57 36.05 -9.11 7.75
C TYR A 57 36.98 -7.89 7.90
N ASN A 58 38.29 -8.09 8.02
CA ASN A 58 39.26 -7.01 8.26
C ASN A 58 39.97 -6.53 6.99
N GLY A 59 39.68 -7.13 5.83
CA GLY A 59 40.50 -6.97 4.64
C GLY A 59 41.79 -7.78 4.77
N TYR A 60 42.36 -8.17 3.64
CA TYR A 60 43.54 -9.01 3.62
C TYR A 60 44.46 -8.70 2.44
N GLU A 61 45.73 -9.00 2.63
CA GLU A 61 46.74 -9.03 1.58
C GLU A 61 47.06 -10.49 1.25
N LEU A 62 47.01 -10.85 -0.03
CA LEU A 62 47.55 -12.12 -0.51
C LEU A 62 49.04 -11.92 -0.77
N LEU A 63 49.87 -12.77 -0.19
CA LEU A 63 51.33 -12.70 -0.30
C LEU A 63 51.88 -13.97 -0.97
N ASP A 64 52.96 -13.81 -1.74
CA ASP A 64 53.72 -14.95 -2.28
C ASP A 64 54.60 -15.62 -1.23
N GLU A 65 55.25 -16.73 -1.59
CA GLU A 65 56.17 -17.47 -0.70
C GLU A 65 57.29 -16.59 -0.12
N GLN A 66 57.68 -15.52 -0.81
CA GLN A 66 58.74 -14.59 -0.41
C GLN A 66 58.21 -13.37 0.36
N GLY A 67 56.89 -13.27 0.59
CA GLY A 67 56.25 -12.20 1.35
C GLY A 67 56.02 -10.92 0.58
N ARG A 68 55.96 -10.99 -0.75
CA ARG A 68 55.56 -9.88 -1.61
C ARG A 68 54.05 -9.89 -1.79
N VAL A 69 53.43 -8.72 -1.68
CA VAL A 69 51.98 -8.56 -1.85
C VAL A 69 51.64 -8.81 -3.32
N LEU A 70 50.82 -9.82 -3.55
CA LEU A 70 50.27 -10.18 -4.85
C LEU A 70 48.93 -9.48 -5.10
N ASP A 71 48.12 -9.33 -4.06
CA ASP A 71 46.81 -8.67 -4.12
C ASP A 71 46.45 -8.09 -2.75
N GLU A 72 45.66 -7.02 -2.73
CA GLU A 72 45.18 -6.38 -1.50
C GLU A 72 43.68 -6.11 -1.62
N VAL A 73 42.91 -6.67 -0.69
CA VAL A 73 41.46 -6.53 -0.62
C VAL A 73 41.11 -5.77 0.65
N GLU A 74 40.58 -4.56 0.47
CA GLU A 74 40.12 -3.74 1.59
C GLU A 74 38.98 -4.43 2.37
N ALA A 75 38.92 -4.17 3.67
CA ALA A 75 37.83 -4.62 4.52
C ALA A 75 36.48 -4.19 3.92
N ALA A 76 35.52 -5.11 3.80
CA ALA A 76 34.15 -4.69 3.56
C ALA A 76 33.71 -3.79 4.73
N PRO A 77 33.07 -2.62 4.48
CA PRO A 77 32.62 -1.77 5.57
C PRO A 77 31.71 -2.57 6.50
N TYR A 78 32.06 -2.59 7.79
CA TYR A 78 31.29 -3.27 8.83
C TYR A 78 29.87 -2.69 8.86
N GLU A 79 28.91 -3.41 8.29
CA GLU A 79 27.50 -3.08 8.41
C GLU A 79 27.12 -3.36 9.86
N THR A 80 26.84 -2.31 10.63
CA THR A 80 26.33 -2.49 12.00
C THR A 80 25.06 -3.35 11.97
N GLU A 81 24.80 -4.11 13.03
CA GLU A 81 23.57 -4.93 13.11
C GLU A 81 22.30 -4.09 12.82
N ALA A 82 22.31 -2.82 13.24
CA ALA A 82 21.24 -1.86 12.96
C ALA A 82 21.08 -1.53 11.46
N GLN A 83 22.17 -1.32 10.73
CA GLN A 83 22.14 -1.08 9.28
C GLN A 83 21.66 -2.32 8.52
N ARG A 84 22.12 -3.51 8.93
CA ARG A 84 21.70 -4.79 8.35
C ARG A 84 20.21 -5.02 8.55
N GLN A 85 19.70 -4.76 9.75
CA GLN A 85 18.27 -4.84 10.05
C GLN A 85 17.45 -3.84 9.23
N ALA A 86 17.87 -2.58 9.16
CA ALA A 86 17.21 -1.56 8.35
C ALA A 86 17.18 -1.92 6.85
N ARG A 87 18.27 -2.49 6.32
CA ARG A 87 18.33 -2.99 4.95
C ARG A 87 17.38 -4.18 4.73
N MET A 88 17.36 -5.14 5.65
CA MET A 88 16.42 -6.27 5.59
C MET A 88 14.96 -5.80 5.67
N GLU A 89 14.65 -4.84 6.52
CA GLU A 89 13.32 -4.25 6.63
C GLU A 89 12.92 -3.53 5.34
N LYS A 90 13.82 -2.74 4.74
CA LYS A 90 13.61 -2.10 3.44
C LYS A 90 13.39 -3.12 2.32
N MET A 91 14.15 -4.21 2.29
CA MET A 91 13.94 -5.28 1.31
C MET A 91 12.57 -5.96 1.49
N ARG A 92 12.17 -6.20 2.75
CA ARG A 92 10.84 -6.75 3.07
C ARG A 92 9.71 -5.80 2.70
N SER A 93 9.86 -4.49 2.90
CA SER A 93 8.85 -3.51 2.50
C SER A 93 8.71 -3.42 0.99
N LEU A 94 9.84 -3.39 0.27
CA LEU A 94 9.84 -3.39 -1.21
C LEU A 94 9.19 -4.65 -1.78
N ARG A 95 9.53 -5.82 -1.22
CA ARG A 95 8.91 -7.09 -1.63
C ARG A 95 7.40 -7.08 -1.40
N ARG A 96 6.94 -6.64 -0.22
CA ARG A 96 5.50 -6.52 0.07
C ARG A 96 4.80 -5.57 -0.89
N GLN A 97 5.42 -4.44 -1.22
CA GLN A 97 4.87 -3.49 -2.17
C GLN A 97 4.75 -4.12 -3.57
N HIS A 98 5.78 -4.82 -4.04
CA HIS A 98 5.76 -5.52 -5.31
C HIS A 98 4.65 -6.59 -5.37
N GLU A 99 4.53 -7.40 -4.32
CA GLU A 99 3.47 -8.42 -4.22
C GLU A 99 2.06 -7.79 -4.25
N GLN A 100 1.87 -6.62 -3.61
CA GLN A 100 0.61 -5.87 -3.65
C GLN A 100 0.34 -5.29 -5.06
N ASP A 101 1.36 -4.75 -5.72
CA ASP A 101 1.22 -4.20 -7.07
C ASP A 101 0.86 -5.29 -8.08
N GLU A 102 1.51 -6.46 -7.99
CA GLU A 102 1.20 -7.63 -8.81
C GLU A 102 -0.23 -8.13 -8.56
N GLU A 103 -0.72 -8.06 -7.32
CA GLU A 103 -2.11 -8.37 -7.01
C GLU A 103 -3.07 -7.36 -7.65
N LEU A 104 -2.80 -6.05 -7.55
CA LEU A 104 -3.62 -5.02 -8.17
C LEU A 104 -3.72 -5.20 -9.69
N GLN A 105 -2.60 -5.47 -10.36
CA GLN A 105 -2.56 -5.69 -11.82
C GLN A 105 -3.24 -7.01 -12.24
N ARG A 106 -3.30 -8.01 -11.36
CA ARG A 106 -4.09 -9.23 -11.60
C ARG A 106 -5.60 -8.98 -11.45
N LEU A 107 -6.00 -8.15 -10.49
CA LEU A 107 -7.41 -7.85 -10.22
C LEU A 107 -8.01 -6.87 -11.23
N TYR A 108 -7.20 -5.93 -11.73
CA TYR A 108 -7.64 -4.87 -12.63
C TYR A 108 -6.73 -4.79 -13.84
N ALA A 109 -7.31 -4.83 -15.03
CA ALA A 109 -6.55 -4.70 -16.28
C ALA A 109 -5.85 -3.34 -16.44
N GLY A 110 -6.24 -2.34 -15.66
CA GLY A 110 -5.68 -1.00 -15.63
C GLY A 110 -6.53 -0.06 -14.78
N PRO A 111 -6.13 1.22 -14.65
CA PRO A 111 -6.84 2.18 -13.81
C PRO A 111 -8.31 2.35 -14.21
N GLU A 112 -8.63 2.32 -15.50
CA GLU A 112 -10.01 2.44 -16.01
C GLU A 112 -10.90 1.23 -15.65
N ASP A 113 -10.32 0.06 -15.42
CA ASP A 113 -11.08 -1.11 -14.97
C ASP A 113 -11.47 -0.96 -13.49
N ALA A 114 -10.55 -0.47 -12.65
CA ALA A 114 -10.84 -0.13 -11.26
C ALA A 114 -11.89 0.98 -11.13
N VAL A 115 -11.84 2.01 -11.99
CA VAL A 115 -12.88 3.05 -12.09
C VAL A 115 -14.25 2.43 -12.41
N ARG A 116 -14.32 1.57 -13.43
CA ARG A 116 -15.58 0.89 -13.79
C ARG A 116 -16.09 -0.01 -12.66
N ALA A 117 -15.21 -0.72 -11.96
CA ALA A 117 -15.59 -1.54 -10.82
C ALA A 117 -16.19 -0.70 -9.68
N ARG A 118 -15.55 0.43 -9.33
CA ARG A 118 -16.08 1.42 -8.38
C ARG A 118 -17.47 1.89 -8.81
N ASP A 119 -17.59 2.34 -10.06
CA ASP A 119 -18.84 2.93 -10.55
C ASP A 119 -19.99 1.92 -10.56
N ARG A 120 -19.72 0.65 -10.89
CA ARG A 120 -20.72 -0.42 -10.77
C ARG A 120 -21.21 -0.59 -9.32
N LYS A 121 -20.30 -0.59 -8.34
CA LYS A 121 -20.68 -0.65 -6.91
C LYS A 121 -21.51 0.55 -6.50
N VAL A 122 -21.10 1.76 -6.88
CA VAL A 122 -21.85 3.00 -6.60
C VAL A 122 -23.24 2.97 -7.23
N GLN A 123 -23.36 2.52 -8.48
CA GLN A 123 -24.66 2.41 -9.16
C GLN A 123 -25.58 1.41 -8.47
N ALA A 124 -25.06 0.28 -7.99
CA ALA A 124 -25.85 -0.68 -7.22
C ALA A 124 -26.38 -0.07 -5.91
N LEU A 125 -25.56 0.71 -5.19
CA LEU A 125 -25.99 1.43 -3.98
C LEU A 125 -27.04 2.50 -4.29
N LYS A 126 -26.87 3.27 -5.37
CA LYS A 126 -27.87 4.25 -5.82
C LYS A 126 -29.22 3.63 -6.16
N LEU A 127 -29.21 2.44 -6.77
CA LEU A 127 -30.45 1.70 -7.02
C LEU A 127 -31.15 1.29 -5.72
N LYS A 128 -30.39 0.86 -4.70
CA LYS A 128 -30.94 0.56 -3.36
C LYS A 128 -31.53 1.80 -2.70
N ILE A 129 -30.84 2.95 -2.77
CA ILE A 129 -31.35 4.24 -2.29
C ILE A 129 -32.68 4.57 -2.97
N SER A 130 -32.74 4.51 -4.29
CA SER A 130 -33.97 4.82 -5.03
C SER A 130 -35.14 3.90 -4.63
N TYR A 131 -34.87 2.62 -4.38
CA TYR A 131 -35.89 1.71 -3.86
C TYR A 131 -36.35 2.08 -2.43
N ALA A 132 -35.42 2.41 -1.55
CA ALA A 132 -35.71 2.84 -0.18
C ALA A 132 -36.49 4.17 -0.16
N GLU A 133 -36.14 5.14 -1.00
CA GLU A 133 -36.87 6.41 -1.15
C GLU A 133 -38.32 6.19 -1.61
N ASN A 134 -38.55 5.27 -2.56
CA ASN A 134 -39.89 4.91 -3.00
C ASN A 134 -40.69 4.25 -1.87
N THR A 135 -40.04 3.43 -1.05
CA THR A 135 -40.66 2.82 0.14
C THR A 135 -41.01 3.89 1.18
N LEU A 136 -40.09 4.81 1.44
CA LEU A 136 -40.27 5.94 2.35
C LEU A 136 -41.50 6.78 1.97
N ALA A 137 -41.61 7.18 0.69
CA ALA A 137 -42.73 7.97 0.20
C ALA A 137 -44.09 7.26 0.39
N GLN A 138 -44.12 5.93 0.21
CA GLN A 138 -45.34 5.15 0.44
C GLN A 138 -45.70 5.07 1.93
N LEU A 139 -44.71 4.95 2.82
CA LEU A 139 -44.91 4.93 4.26
C LEU A 139 -45.40 6.29 4.77
N GLU A 140 -44.80 7.38 4.29
CA GLU A 140 -45.21 8.74 4.61
C GLU A 140 -46.65 9.00 4.19
N LYS A 141 -47.03 8.59 2.98
CA LYS A 141 -48.42 8.68 2.53
C LYS A 141 -49.39 7.91 3.43
N LYS A 142 -49.06 6.66 3.79
CA LYS A 142 -49.90 5.85 4.69
C LYS A 142 -50.03 6.47 6.07
N ARG A 143 -48.95 7.04 6.60
CA ARG A 143 -48.96 7.79 7.87
C ARG A 143 -49.88 9.00 7.77
N ASP A 144 -49.76 9.78 6.70
CA ASP A 144 -50.56 10.99 6.50
C ASP A 144 -52.06 10.68 6.36
N ASP A 145 -52.41 9.57 5.71
CA ASP A 145 -53.79 9.09 5.61
C ASP A 145 -54.38 8.76 7.00
N GLU A 146 -53.62 8.09 7.88
CA GLU A 146 -54.03 7.80 9.27
C GLU A 146 -54.12 9.06 10.13
N VAL A 147 -53.16 9.98 10.00
CA VAL A 147 -53.21 11.29 10.67
C VAL A 147 -54.45 12.08 10.24
N ALA A 148 -54.83 12.02 8.96
CA ALA A 148 -56.06 12.65 8.48
C ALA A 148 -57.32 12.02 9.09
N ILE A 149 -57.33 10.70 9.36
CA ILE A 149 -58.40 10.02 10.10
C ILE A 149 -58.46 10.53 11.54
N ALA A 150 -57.33 10.56 12.24
CA ALA A 150 -57.24 11.07 13.61
C ALA A 150 -57.77 12.51 13.71
N ALA A 151 -57.29 13.41 12.86
CA ALA A 151 -57.71 14.81 12.82
C ALA A 151 -59.19 15.00 12.47
N ARG A 152 -59.82 14.08 11.74
CA ARG A 152 -61.28 14.11 11.51
C ARG A 152 -62.07 13.73 12.76
N ASN A 153 -61.58 12.77 13.55
CA ASN A 153 -62.24 12.39 14.81
C ASN A 153 -62.14 13.50 15.84
N GLU A 154 -60.94 14.07 16.02
CA GLU A 154 -60.73 15.19 16.95
C GLU A 154 -61.60 16.40 16.61
N ARG A 155 -61.68 16.78 15.31
CA ARG A 155 -62.58 17.87 14.86
C ARG A 155 -64.06 17.58 15.08
N ALA A 156 -64.44 16.30 15.11
CA ALA A 156 -65.80 15.87 15.43
C ALA A 156 -66.04 15.75 16.95
N GLY A 157 -65.06 16.07 17.80
CA GLY A 157 -65.13 15.92 19.25
C GLY A 157 -65.18 14.46 19.70
N ARG A 158 -64.68 13.53 18.88
CA ARG A 158 -64.61 12.09 19.18
C ARG A 158 -63.17 11.68 19.46
N ASP A 159 -63.01 10.68 20.31
CA ASP A 159 -61.71 10.07 20.55
C ASP A 159 -61.15 9.43 19.27
N VAL A 160 -59.83 9.50 19.12
CA VAL A 160 -59.13 8.84 18.02
C VAL A 160 -59.07 7.33 18.32
N PRO A 161 -59.46 6.45 17.38
CA PRO A 161 -59.36 5.01 17.58
C PRO A 161 -57.93 4.57 17.88
N GLU A 162 -57.75 3.67 18.85
CA GLU A 162 -56.44 3.09 19.21
C GLU A 162 -55.74 2.48 17.99
N THR A 163 -56.51 1.82 17.11
CA THR A 163 -55.99 1.23 15.87
C THR A 163 -55.34 2.26 14.93
N THR A 164 -55.87 3.50 14.89
CA THR A 164 -55.29 4.61 14.12
C THR A 164 -54.01 5.12 14.79
N GLN A 165 -54.00 5.27 16.11
CA GLN A 165 -52.79 5.68 16.85
C GLN A 165 -51.66 4.67 16.67
N ASP A 166 -51.95 3.38 16.83
CA ASP A 166 -50.99 2.29 16.61
C ASP A 166 -50.45 2.25 15.18
N ALA A 167 -51.32 2.51 14.20
CA ALA A 167 -50.91 2.58 12.80
C ALA A 167 -49.94 3.73 12.54
N ILE A 168 -50.21 4.93 13.07
CA ILE A 168 -49.33 6.10 12.98
C ILE A 168 -47.96 5.75 13.57
N HIS A 169 -47.91 5.28 14.82
CA HIS A 169 -46.65 4.95 15.48
C HIS A 169 -45.87 3.85 14.77
N ARG A 170 -46.56 2.85 14.21
CA ARG A 170 -45.91 1.81 13.42
C ARG A 170 -45.28 2.38 12.14
N PHE A 171 -45.98 3.25 11.42
CA PHE A 171 -45.44 3.86 10.20
C PHE A 171 -44.31 4.82 10.51
N GLU A 172 -44.37 5.60 11.59
CA GLU A 172 -43.27 6.46 12.04
C GLU A 172 -41.98 5.67 12.30
N ARG A 173 -42.06 4.54 13.02
CA ARG A 173 -40.90 3.65 13.23
C ARG A 173 -40.38 3.00 11.94
N GLN A 174 -41.23 2.81 10.94
CA GLN A 174 -40.79 2.29 9.63
C GLN A 174 -40.11 3.39 8.81
N ILE A 175 -40.67 4.61 8.82
CA ILE A 175 -40.10 5.80 8.19
C ILE A 175 -38.70 6.09 8.73
N GLU A 176 -38.53 6.08 10.05
CA GLU A 176 -37.23 6.34 10.70
C GLU A 176 -36.19 5.33 10.25
N ARG A 177 -36.49 4.02 10.32
CA ARG A 177 -35.59 2.96 9.86
C ARG A 177 -35.24 3.08 8.38
N THR A 178 -36.22 3.37 7.52
CA THR A 178 -35.93 3.54 6.08
C THR A 178 -35.06 4.77 5.82
N ARG A 179 -35.18 5.84 6.61
CA ARG A 179 -34.27 7.00 6.53
C ARG A 179 -32.85 6.64 6.98
N GLU A 180 -32.72 5.86 8.05
CA GLU A 180 -31.41 5.33 8.48
C GLU A 180 -30.76 4.47 7.39
N GLU A 181 -31.51 3.54 6.78
CA GLU A 181 -31.03 2.71 5.66
C GLU A 181 -30.55 3.55 4.47
N ILE A 182 -31.27 4.63 4.12
CA ILE A 182 -30.85 5.55 3.05
C ILE A 182 -29.51 6.22 3.41
N ASN A 183 -29.36 6.69 4.65
CA ASN A 183 -28.13 7.32 5.10
C ASN A 183 -26.95 6.33 5.11
N GLU A 184 -27.17 5.10 5.56
CA GLU A 184 -26.15 4.04 5.52
C GLU A 184 -25.66 3.77 4.09
N TYR A 185 -26.58 3.71 3.11
CA TYR A 185 -26.20 3.54 1.71
C TYR A 185 -25.44 4.74 1.14
N GLN A 186 -25.73 5.95 1.61
CA GLN A 186 -24.98 7.15 1.23
C GLN A 186 -23.55 7.10 1.79
N ASP A 187 -23.40 6.73 3.07
CA ASP A 187 -22.10 6.54 3.71
C ASP A 187 -21.28 5.43 3.02
N ASP A 188 -21.94 4.37 2.57
CA ASP A 188 -21.31 3.29 1.80
C ASP A 188 -20.81 3.76 0.43
N ILE A 189 -21.52 4.67 -0.24
CA ILE A 189 -21.05 5.27 -1.50
C ILE A 189 -19.74 6.03 -1.25
N ASP A 190 -19.68 6.83 -0.18
CA ASP A 190 -18.48 7.58 0.19
C ASP A 190 -17.32 6.65 0.55
N ARG A 191 -17.62 5.55 1.25
CA ARG A 191 -16.64 4.52 1.61
C ARG A 191 -16.07 3.83 0.38
N VAL A 192 -16.91 3.45 -0.58
CA VAL A 192 -16.48 2.90 -1.88
C VAL A 192 -15.58 3.90 -2.61
N GLY A 193 -15.93 5.19 -2.59
CA GLY A 193 -15.07 6.24 -3.15
C GLY A 193 -13.67 6.26 -2.52
N LYS A 194 -13.60 6.24 -1.18
CA LYS A 194 -12.35 6.23 -0.42
C LYS A 194 -11.52 4.95 -0.59
N GLU A 195 -12.18 3.80 -0.70
CA GLU A 195 -11.55 2.49 -0.93
C GLU A 195 -10.85 2.43 -2.30
N TYR A 196 -11.53 2.91 -3.35
CA TYR A 196 -11.02 2.80 -4.72
C TYR A 196 -10.04 3.91 -5.11
N ALA A 197 -10.07 5.07 -4.46
CA ALA A 197 -9.15 6.17 -4.76
C ALA A 197 -7.66 5.76 -4.74
N PRO A 198 -7.10 5.17 -3.66
CA PRO A 198 -5.70 4.77 -3.63
C PRO A 198 -5.37 3.64 -4.62
N ILE A 199 -6.33 2.76 -4.91
CA ILE A 199 -6.18 1.67 -5.90
C ILE A 199 -6.00 2.26 -7.30
N ILE A 200 -6.90 3.16 -7.69
CA ILE A 200 -6.87 3.82 -9.00
C ILE A 200 -5.58 4.63 -9.16
N ASP A 201 -5.20 5.40 -8.13
CA ASP A 201 -3.98 6.21 -8.18
C ASP A 201 -2.73 5.33 -8.27
N ARG A 202 -2.67 4.20 -7.54
CA ARG A 202 -1.54 3.27 -7.65
C ARG A 202 -1.45 2.64 -9.04
N LEU A 203 -2.59 2.22 -9.61
CA LEU A 203 -2.64 1.65 -10.96
C LEU A 203 -2.21 2.64 -12.05
N LYS A 204 -2.51 3.93 -11.90
CA LYS A 204 -2.01 4.98 -12.81
C LYS A 204 -0.48 5.06 -12.79
N VAL A 205 0.10 5.11 -11.59
CA VAL A 205 1.56 5.14 -11.43
C VAL A 205 2.21 3.89 -12.06
N LEU A 206 1.61 2.71 -11.87
CA LEU A 206 2.13 1.47 -12.47
C LEU A 206 2.00 1.46 -14.00
N ALA A 207 0.92 2.02 -14.57
CA ALA A 207 0.76 2.14 -16.01
C ALA A 207 1.80 3.08 -16.62
N ASP A 208 2.00 4.27 -16.03
CA ASP A 208 2.99 5.25 -16.52
C ASP A 208 4.43 4.70 -16.49
N GLN A 209 4.76 3.87 -15.50
CA GLN A 209 6.07 3.22 -15.39
C GLN A 209 6.33 2.19 -16.49
N HIS A 210 5.29 1.52 -16.98
CA HIS A 210 5.39 0.52 -18.03
C HIS A 210 5.49 1.18 -19.43
N ASP A 211 4.73 2.26 -19.64
CA ASP A 211 4.75 3.01 -20.91
C ASP A 211 6.07 3.76 -21.15
N GLY A 212 6.77 4.17 -20.09
CA GLY A 212 8.10 4.79 -20.19
C GLY A 212 9.26 3.82 -20.43
N GLN A 213 9.01 2.50 -20.41
CA GLN A 213 10.02 1.44 -20.65
C GLN A 213 9.87 0.78 -22.02
N SER A 214 8.82 1.12 -22.78
CA SER A 214 8.54 0.63 -24.14
C SER A 214 8.99 1.64 -25.19
#